data_AF-A0A7L3M4T6-F1
#
_entry.id   AF-A0A7L3M4T6-F1
#
_cell.length_a   1.000
_cell.length_b   1.000
_cell.length_c   1.000
_cell.angle_alpha   90.00
_cell.angle_beta   90.00
_cell.angle_gamma   90.00
#
_symmetry.space_group_name_H-M   'P 1'
#
loop_
_entity.id
_entity.type
_entity.pdbx_description
1 polymer ?
#
loop_
_entity_poly.entity_id
_entity_poly.type
_entity_poly.pdbx_seq_one_letter_code
_entity_poly.pdbx_strand_id
1 'polypeptide(L)'
;PPSPGHPRAPRGAPPEPGDPPVTPPSPPSPGRRALLALVRRSRHRQVPLRELLGGKAPPGARLGVPFLLHDLLGAQHLHSVPTASGPLLRLAEP
;
A
#
# COMPACT_ATOMS: atom_id res chain seq x y z
N PRO A 1 -55.34 -17.38 41.78
CA PRO A 1 -55.09 -16.76 40.46
C PRO A 1 -53.72 -17.24 39.93
N PRO A 2 -53.60 -17.81 38.71
CA PRO A 2 -52.30 -18.18 38.16
C PRO A 2 -51.60 -16.97 37.53
N SER A 3 -50.30 -16.82 37.78
CA SER A 3 -49.46 -15.77 37.20
C SER A 3 -49.29 -15.97 35.68
N PRO A 4 -49.36 -14.91 34.85
CA PRO A 4 -49.19 -15.05 33.41
C PRO A 4 -47.73 -15.33 33.05
N GLY A 5 -47.52 -16.37 32.26
CA GLY A 5 -46.21 -16.79 31.76
C GLY A 5 -45.56 -15.75 30.86
N HIS A 6 -44.24 -15.59 31.00
CA HIS A 6 -43.42 -14.84 30.06
C HIS A 6 -43.07 -15.72 28.85
N PRO A 7 -43.30 -15.27 27.60
CA PRO A 7 -42.81 -15.97 26.42
C PRO A 7 -41.29 -15.82 26.34
N ARG A 8 -40.58 -16.95 26.29
CA ARG A 8 -39.14 -17.03 26.11
C ARG A 8 -38.81 -16.71 24.64
N ALA A 9 -38.08 -15.62 24.41
CA ALA A 9 -37.66 -15.19 23.07
C ALA A 9 -36.88 -16.30 22.34
N PRO A 10 -37.02 -16.44 21.00
CA PRO A 10 -36.22 -17.39 20.23
C PRO A 10 -34.75 -16.96 20.26
N ARG A 11 -33.85 -17.92 20.56
CA ARG A 11 -32.40 -17.72 20.44
C ARG A 11 -32.08 -17.42 18.97
N GLY A 12 -31.78 -16.16 18.66
CA GLY A 12 -31.25 -15.76 17.37
C GLY A 12 -29.97 -16.54 17.06
N ALA A 13 -29.82 -16.95 15.79
CA ALA A 13 -28.64 -17.62 15.27
C ALA A 13 -27.37 -16.78 15.52
N PRO A 14 -26.18 -17.41 15.65
CA PRO A 14 -24.93 -16.66 15.75
C PRO A 14 -24.76 -15.77 14.50
N PRO A 15 -24.25 -14.53 14.66
CA PRO A 15 -23.92 -13.71 13.50
C PRO A 15 -22.83 -14.41 12.68
N GLU A 16 -23.05 -14.51 11.37
CA GLU A 16 -22.04 -14.95 10.40
C GLU A 16 -20.74 -14.16 10.61
N PRO A 17 -19.55 -14.79 10.53
CA PRO A 17 -18.29 -14.06 10.60
C PRO A 17 -18.20 -13.13 9.40
N GLY A 18 -18.54 -11.86 9.60
CA GLY A 18 -18.35 -10.81 8.61
C GLY A 18 -16.88 -10.73 8.21
N ASP A 19 -16.63 -10.45 6.94
CA ASP A 19 -15.29 -10.24 6.38
C ASP A 19 -14.41 -9.42 7.34
N PRO A 20 -13.12 -9.81 7.53
CA PRO A 20 -12.23 -9.04 8.38
C PRO A 20 -12.20 -7.59 7.89
N PRO A 21 -12.16 -6.60 8.79
CA PRO A 21 -12.10 -5.21 8.40
C PRO A 21 -10.89 -5.02 7.49
N VAL A 22 -11.15 -4.58 6.24
CA VAL A 22 -10.10 -4.18 5.31
C VAL A 22 -9.35 -3.03 5.98
N THR A 23 -8.22 -3.34 6.59
CA THR A 23 -7.43 -2.33 7.29
C THR A 23 -6.85 -1.44 6.21
N PRO A 24 -7.10 -0.12 6.20
CA PRO A 24 -6.54 0.75 5.19
C PRO A 24 -5.01 0.64 5.24
N PRO A 25 -4.34 0.65 4.08
CA PRO A 25 -2.89 0.50 4.04
C PRO A 25 -2.23 1.60 4.89
N SER A 26 -1.32 1.21 5.77
CA SER A 26 -0.56 2.13 6.61
C SER A 26 0.09 3.23 5.75
N PRO A 27 0.06 4.50 6.20
CA PRO A 27 0.58 5.59 5.40
C PRO A 27 2.07 5.39 5.09
N PRO A 28 2.52 5.74 3.87
CA PRO A 28 3.91 5.56 3.47
C PRO A 28 4.86 6.36 4.36
N SER A 29 5.98 5.75 4.73
CA SER A 29 7.05 6.42 5.49
C SER A 29 7.58 7.67 4.76
N PRO A 30 8.23 8.62 5.45
CA PRO A 30 8.73 9.84 4.82
C PRO A 30 9.60 9.61 3.59
N GLY A 31 10.49 8.60 3.65
CA GLY A 31 11.31 8.19 2.51
C GLY A 31 10.50 7.66 1.33
N ARG A 32 9.47 6.83 1.60
CA ARG A 32 8.54 6.33 0.57
C ARG A 32 7.78 7.47 -0.09
N ARG A 33 7.24 8.40 0.71
CA ARG A 33 6.51 9.58 0.22
C ARG A 33 7.40 10.43 -0.69
N ALA A 34 8.65 10.67 -0.30
CA ALA A 34 9.58 11.46 -1.09
C ALA A 34 9.92 10.78 -2.43
N LEU A 35 10.12 9.46 -2.43
CA LEU A 35 10.41 8.71 -3.65
C LEU A 35 9.19 8.65 -4.59
N LEU A 36 7.99 8.41 -4.06
CA LEU A 36 6.74 8.49 -4.81
C LEU A 36 6.51 9.89 -5.37
N ALA A 37 6.81 10.95 -4.62
CA ALA A 37 6.72 12.32 -5.11
C ALA A 37 7.73 12.60 -6.24
N LEU A 38 8.90 11.98 -6.22
CA LEU A 38 9.88 12.07 -7.32
C LEU A 38 9.32 11.39 -8.58
N VAL A 39 8.83 10.16 -8.47
CA VAL A 39 8.21 9.44 -9.60
C VAL A 39 6.96 10.16 -10.11
N ARG A 40 6.13 10.74 -9.24
CA ARG A 40 4.95 11.52 -9.66
C ARG A 40 5.29 12.78 -10.45
N ARG A 41 6.44 13.40 -10.15
CA ARG A 41 6.93 14.61 -10.84
C ARG A 41 7.69 14.30 -12.12
N SER A 42 8.07 13.04 -12.33
CA SER A 42 8.79 12.65 -13.54
C SER A 42 7.85 12.58 -14.74
N ARG A 43 8.45 12.66 -15.93
CA ARG A 43 7.72 12.58 -17.19
C ARG A 43 6.97 11.24 -17.27
N HIS A 44 5.68 11.30 -17.58
CA HIS A 44 4.81 10.12 -17.68
C HIS A 44 4.64 9.32 -16.38
N ARG A 45 4.98 9.87 -15.20
CA ARG A 45 4.97 9.15 -13.91
C ARG A 45 5.84 7.88 -13.92
N GLN A 46 6.93 7.92 -14.69
CA GLN A 46 7.86 6.82 -14.89
C GLN A 46 9.30 7.32 -14.70
N VAL A 47 10.15 6.49 -14.09
CA VAL A 47 11.58 6.81 -13.89
C VAL A 47 12.42 5.54 -14.14
N PRO A 48 13.52 5.63 -14.89
CA PRO A 48 14.47 4.53 -15.01
C PRO A 48 15.05 4.11 -13.65
N LEU A 49 15.12 2.80 -13.41
CA LEU A 49 15.66 2.27 -12.15
C LEU A 49 17.08 2.79 -11.88
N ARG A 50 17.92 2.86 -12.91
CA ARG A 50 19.29 3.37 -12.83
C ARG A 50 19.37 4.82 -12.35
N GLU A 51 18.41 5.67 -12.70
CA GLU A 51 18.39 7.07 -12.27
C GLU A 51 18.04 7.18 -10.78
N LEU A 52 17.14 6.33 -10.30
CA LEU A 52 16.80 6.26 -8.88
C LEU A 52 17.96 5.72 -8.04
N LEU A 53 18.67 4.70 -8.54
CA LEU A 53 19.81 4.09 -7.85
C LEU A 53 21.07 4.97 -7.86
N GLY A 54 21.31 5.73 -8.93
CA GLY A 54 22.44 6.65 -9.05
C GLY A 54 22.19 8.04 -8.45
N GLY A 55 20.95 8.34 -8.08
CA GLY A 55 20.54 9.64 -7.55
C GLY A 55 20.82 9.81 -6.05
N LYS A 56 20.73 11.06 -5.58
CA LYS A 56 20.83 11.36 -4.14
C LYS A 56 19.62 10.79 -3.39
N ALA A 57 19.88 10.10 -2.28
CA ALA A 57 18.82 9.51 -1.47
C ALA A 57 17.83 10.59 -0.97
N PRO A 58 16.52 10.34 -1.09
CA PRO A 58 15.53 11.31 -0.64
C PRO A 58 15.56 11.47 0.89
N PRO A 59 15.13 12.63 1.42
CA PRO A 59 15.06 12.86 2.85
C PRO A 59 14.17 11.82 3.53
N GLY A 60 14.66 11.26 4.64
CA GLY A 60 13.99 10.16 5.35
C GLY A 60 14.28 8.75 4.83
N ALA A 61 15.13 8.60 3.80
CA ALA A 61 15.61 7.31 3.31
C ALA A 61 16.73 6.72 4.19
N ARG A 62 16.40 6.39 5.45
CA ARG A 62 17.37 5.87 6.45
C ARG A 62 18.08 4.59 6.00
N LEU A 63 17.40 3.75 5.22
CA LEU A 63 17.91 2.47 4.71
C LEU A 63 18.36 2.55 3.23
N GLY A 64 18.37 3.75 2.64
CA GLY A 64 18.72 3.99 1.26
C GLY A 64 17.59 3.74 0.24
N VAL A 65 17.85 4.14 -1.00
CA VAL A 65 16.90 4.01 -2.12
C VAL A 65 16.55 2.56 -2.48
N PRO A 66 17.51 1.61 -2.56
CA PRO A 66 17.21 0.22 -2.95
C PRO A 66 16.18 -0.44 -2.02
N PHE A 67 16.30 -0.21 -0.71
CA PHE A 67 15.36 -0.76 0.28
C PHE A 67 13.95 -0.18 0.11
N LEU A 68 13.84 1.14 -0.03
CA LEU A 68 12.56 1.80 -0.24
C LEU A 68 11.89 1.35 -1.54
N LEU A 69 12.67 1.10 -2.59
CA LEU A 69 12.16 0.55 -3.85
C LEU A 69 11.59 -0.85 -3.67
N HIS A 70 12.33 -1.73 -2.99
CA HIS A 70 11.85 -3.08 -2.70
C HIS A 70 10.52 -3.03 -1.94
N ASP A 71 10.42 -2.18 -0.93
CA ASP A 71 9.22 -2.00 -0.12
C ASP A 71 8.03 -1.38 -0.90
N LEU A 72 8.29 -0.41 -1.78
CA LEU A 72 7.26 0.21 -2.63
C LEU A 72 6.75 -0.74 -3.73
N LEU A 73 7.63 -1.56 -4.29
CA LEU A 73 7.27 -2.61 -5.24
C LEU A 73 6.45 -3.71 -4.54
N GLY A 74 6.89 -4.17 -3.37
CA GLY A 74 6.18 -5.17 -2.58
C GLY A 74 4.79 -4.71 -2.13
N ALA A 75 4.65 -3.42 -1.83
CA ALA A 75 3.36 -2.80 -1.49
C ALA A 75 2.57 -2.32 -2.72
N GLN A 76 2.97 -2.68 -3.93
CA GLN A 76 2.27 -2.35 -5.18
C GLN A 76 2.02 -0.86 -5.43
N HIS A 77 2.84 0.03 -4.84
CA HIS A 77 2.77 1.47 -5.13
C HIS A 77 3.55 1.84 -6.40
N LEU A 78 4.49 0.98 -6.80
CA LEU A 78 5.26 1.06 -8.02
C LEU A 78 5.19 -0.27 -8.77
N HIS A 79 5.30 -0.20 -10.10
CA HIS A 79 5.47 -1.35 -10.97
C HIS A 79 6.82 -1.25 -11.69
N SER A 80 7.53 -2.38 -11.74
CA SER A 80 8.72 -2.52 -12.58
C SER A 80 8.30 -3.01 -13.96
N VAL A 81 8.61 -2.23 -14.98
CA VAL A 81 8.33 -2.54 -16.38
C VAL A 81 9.66 -2.78 -17.09
N PRO A 82 9.92 -4.00 -17.59
CA PRO A 82 11.13 -4.27 -18.35
C PRO A 82 11.07 -3.53 -19.70
N THR A 83 12.17 -2.87 -20.08
CA THR A 83 12.30 -2.22 -21.39
C THR A 83 13.67 -2.53 -22.01
N ALA A 84 13.83 -2.26 -23.31
CA ALA A 84 15.09 -2.47 -24.02
C ALA A 84 16.28 -1.67 -23.43
N SER A 85 16.02 -0.55 -22.75
CA SER A 85 17.05 0.27 -22.09
C SER A 85 17.25 -0.06 -20.60
N GLY A 86 16.56 -1.08 -20.10
CA GLY A 86 16.56 -1.49 -18.69
C GLY A 86 15.21 -1.27 -17.99
N PRO A 87 15.09 -1.60 -16.70
CA PRO A 87 13.83 -1.50 -15.97
C PRO A 87 13.37 -0.06 -15.76
N LEU A 88 12.10 0.22 -16.04
CA LEU A 88 11.42 1.45 -15.67
C LEU A 88 10.52 1.20 -14.46
N LEU A 89 10.52 2.16 -13.53
CA LEU A 89 9.58 2.18 -12.41
C LEU A 89 8.44 3.12 -12.74
N ARG A 90 7.22 2.60 -12.75
CA ARG A 90 5.97 3.32 -13.00
C ARG A 90 5.15 3.41 -11.73
N LEU A 91 4.49 4.55 -11.50
CA LEU A 91 3.51 4.66 -10.43
C LEU A 91 2.33 3.71 -10.66
N ALA A 92 1.91 2.96 -9.64
CA ALA A 92 0.62 2.29 -9.68
C ALA A 92 -0.50 3.34 -9.72
N GLU A 93 -1.47 3.18 -10.62
CA GLU A 93 -2.66 4.05 -10.59
C GLU A 93 -3.51 3.72 -9.35
N PRO A 94 -4.15 4.72 -8.73
CA PRO A 94 -5.10 4.49 -7.64
C PRO A 94 -6.36 3.74 -8.09
#